data_AF-A0A7C5BVR6-F1
#
_entry.id   AF-A0A7C5BVR6-F1
#
_cell.length_a   1.000
_cell.length_b   1.000
_cell.length_c   1.000
_cell.angle_alpha   90.00
_cell.angle_beta   90.00
_cell.angle_gamma   90.00
#
_symmetry.space_group_name_H-M   'P 1'
#
loop_
_entity.id
_entity.type
_entity.pdbx_description
1 polymer ?
#
loop_
_entity_poly.entity_id
_entity_poly.type
_entity_poly.pdbx_seq_one_letter_code
_entity_poly.pdbx_strand_id
1 'polypeptide(L)'
;MNKQKELNRQRQRRCFRVRNKLKRVSHRPRLSVFRSHKHIYAQVIDDTTGRTLAAASTLEKEILGDRKHGGDIEAAKLVGRAIAERALAAGIKQVVFDRGPYKYHGRVAALADAARDAGLDIGPKKVIEEEAAEKAPAKEKKTKVEKALQKMAAAQSAQKKGGKK
;
A
#
# COMPACT_ATOMS: atom_id res chain seq x y z
N MET A 1 -39.41 1.43 -5.10
CA MET A 1 -38.11 1.80 -5.73
C MET A 1 -37.05 0.76 -5.37
N ASN A 2 -36.40 0.12 -6.34
CA ASN A 2 -35.41 -0.93 -6.08
C ASN A 2 -34.10 -0.30 -5.55
N LYS A 3 -33.89 -0.37 -4.23
CA LYS A 3 -32.75 0.25 -3.52
C LYS A 3 -31.39 -0.18 -4.07
N GLN A 4 -31.29 -1.43 -4.54
CA GLN A 4 -30.05 -1.95 -5.14
C GLN A 4 -29.71 -1.25 -6.46
N LYS A 5 -30.73 -0.98 -7.30
CA LYS A 5 -30.54 -0.25 -8.56
C LYS A 5 -30.04 1.18 -8.30
N GLU A 6 -30.58 1.85 -7.30
CA GLU A 6 -30.15 3.21 -6.94
C GLU A 6 -28.71 3.26 -6.41
N LEU A 7 -28.32 2.33 -5.52
CA LEU A 7 -26.94 2.23 -5.04
C LEU A 7 -25.95 1.98 -6.19
N ASN A 8 -26.31 1.14 -7.16
CA ASN A 8 -25.50 0.88 -8.34
C ASN A 8 -25.38 2.11 -9.23
N ARG A 9 -26.48 2.86 -9.43
CA ARG A 9 -26.48 4.13 -10.17
C ARG A 9 -25.55 5.15 -9.52
N GLN A 10 -25.57 5.28 -8.20
CA GLN A 10 -24.64 6.16 -7.48
C GLN A 10 -23.18 5.72 -7.59
N ARG A 11 -22.91 4.41 -7.54
CA ARG A 11 -21.56 3.87 -7.79
C ARG A 11 -21.08 4.19 -9.20
N GLN A 12 -21.91 3.98 -10.21
CA GLN A 12 -21.59 4.30 -11.59
C GLN A 12 -21.28 5.79 -11.75
N ARG A 13 -22.11 6.69 -11.22
CA ARG A 13 -21.87 8.14 -11.24
C ARG A 13 -20.52 8.52 -10.64
N ARG A 14 -20.16 7.96 -9.47
CA ARG A 14 -18.85 8.21 -8.84
C ARG A 14 -17.70 7.67 -9.69
N CYS A 15 -17.87 6.48 -10.24
CA CYS A 15 -16.88 5.84 -11.12
C CYS A 15 -16.62 6.68 -12.37
N PHE A 16 -17.67 7.12 -13.07
CA PHE A 16 -17.56 7.99 -14.23
C PHE A 16 -16.86 9.31 -13.89
N ARG A 17 -17.21 9.95 -12.76
CA ARG A 17 -16.56 11.19 -12.34
C ARG A 17 -15.04 11.03 -12.14
N VAL A 18 -14.61 9.93 -11.51
CA VAL A 18 -13.17 9.64 -11.33
C VAL A 18 -12.52 9.38 -12.69
N ARG A 19 -13.09 8.46 -13.49
CA ARG A 19 -12.53 8.05 -14.78
C ARG A 19 -12.47 9.18 -15.81
N ASN A 20 -13.46 10.08 -15.84
CA ASN A 20 -13.45 11.25 -16.71
C ASN A 20 -12.26 12.18 -16.42
N LYS A 21 -11.86 12.31 -15.15
CA LYS A 21 -10.63 13.04 -14.80
C LYS A 21 -9.39 12.27 -15.25
N LEU A 22 -9.32 10.96 -14.96
CA LEU A 22 -8.15 10.15 -15.31
C LEU A 22 -7.87 10.14 -16.82
N LYS A 23 -8.90 9.96 -17.64
CA LYS A 23 -8.80 9.97 -19.11
C LYS A 23 -8.26 11.28 -19.68
N ARG A 24 -8.50 12.41 -19.00
CA ARG A 24 -8.01 13.74 -19.43
C ARG A 24 -6.56 13.98 -19.02
N VAL A 25 -6.08 13.29 -17.98
CA VAL A 25 -4.78 13.57 -17.35
C VAL A 25 -3.66 12.75 -17.99
N SER A 26 -3.94 11.54 -18.47
CA SER A 26 -2.89 10.68 -19.01
C SER A 26 -3.41 9.70 -20.06
N HIS A 27 -2.53 9.38 -21.02
CA HIS A 27 -2.71 8.29 -21.98
C HIS A 27 -2.21 6.93 -21.45
N ARG A 28 -1.73 6.89 -20.21
CA ARG A 28 -1.20 5.66 -19.59
C ARG A 28 -2.32 4.68 -19.24
N PRO A 29 -2.05 3.36 -19.24
CA PRO A 29 -3.01 2.36 -18.77
C PRO A 29 -3.48 2.64 -17.34
N ARG A 30 -4.75 2.35 -17.05
CA ARG A 30 -5.31 2.54 -15.70
C ARG A 30 -5.30 1.24 -14.90
N LEU A 31 -4.91 1.33 -13.64
CA LEU A 31 -5.05 0.25 -12.66
C LEU A 31 -6.40 0.41 -11.93
N SER A 32 -7.40 -0.36 -12.36
CA SER A 32 -8.75 -0.35 -11.85
C SER A 32 -8.94 -1.34 -10.71
N VAL A 33 -9.49 -0.88 -9.58
CA VAL A 33 -9.79 -1.72 -8.42
C VAL A 33 -11.30 -1.96 -8.28
N PHE A 34 -11.69 -3.23 -8.16
CA PHE A 34 -13.05 -3.62 -7.77
C PHE A 34 -13.03 -4.38 -6.43
N ARG A 35 -13.92 -3.99 -5.52
CA ARG A 35 -14.01 -4.60 -4.19
C ARG A 35 -15.43 -5.06 -3.91
N SER A 36 -15.56 -6.34 -3.60
CA SER A 36 -16.75 -6.92 -2.99
C SER A 36 -16.55 -7.12 -1.49
N HIS A 37 -17.59 -7.61 -0.79
CA HIS A 37 -17.46 -7.96 0.62
C HIS A 37 -16.40 -9.04 0.85
N LYS A 38 -16.36 -10.05 -0.03
CA LYS A 38 -15.52 -11.25 0.13
C LYS A 38 -14.21 -11.21 -0.65
N HIS A 39 -14.11 -10.41 -1.71
CA HIS A 39 -13.01 -10.47 -2.67
C HIS A 39 -12.55 -9.09 -3.11
N ILE A 40 -11.35 -9.01 -3.67
CA ILE A 40 -10.81 -7.84 -4.34
C ILE A 40 -10.18 -8.26 -5.67
N TYR A 41 -10.32 -7.39 -6.66
CA TYR A 41 -9.88 -7.58 -8.03
C TYR A 41 -9.17 -6.32 -8.48
N ALA A 42 -8.09 -6.51 -9.23
CA ALA A 42 -7.32 -5.44 -9.86
C ALA A 42 -7.07 -5.77 -11.33
N GLN A 43 -7.17 -4.76 -12.18
CA GLN A 43 -6.95 -4.89 -13.62
C GLN A 43 -6.18 -3.69 -14.13
N VAL A 44 -5.15 -3.93 -14.96
CA VAL A 44 -4.48 -2.91 -15.76
C VAL A 44 -5.15 -2.89 -17.12
N ILE A 45 -5.75 -1.76 -17.47
CA ILE A 45 -6.57 -1.61 -18.67
C ILE A 45 -6.03 -0.47 -19.51
N ASP A 46 -5.87 -0.71 -20.79
CA ASP A 46 -5.68 0.33 -21.78
C ASP A 46 -7.05 0.83 -22.26
N ASP A 47 -7.36 2.09 -21.98
CA ASP A 47 -8.65 2.70 -22.32
C ASP A 47 -8.74 3.10 -23.81
N THR A 48 -7.64 3.07 -24.56
CA THR A 48 -7.65 3.37 -26.01
C THR A 48 -8.12 2.17 -26.81
N THR A 49 -7.54 1.00 -26.52
CA THR A 49 -7.88 -0.28 -27.17
C THR A 49 -8.99 -1.02 -26.43
N GLY A 50 -9.31 -0.64 -25.19
CA GLY A 50 -10.27 -1.33 -24.33
C GLY A 50 -9.78 -2.69 -23.84
N ARG A 51 -8.49 -3.00 -23.99
CA ARG A 51 -7.91 -4.30 -23.64
C ARG A 51 -7.40 -4.32 -22.21
N THR A 52 -7.57 -5.45 -21.54
CA THR A 52 -6.96 -5.71 -20.23
C THR A 52 -5.59 -6.31 -20.46
N LEU A 53 -4.55 -5.65 -19.94
CA LEU A 53 -3.16 -6.04 -20.12
C LEU A 53 -2.69 -6.98 -19.00
N ALA A 54 -3.17 -6.75 -17.78
CA ALA A 54 -2.92 -7.62 -16.64
C ALA A 54 -4.14 -7.64 -15.72
N ALA A 55 -4.38 -8.77 -15.06
CA ALA A 55 -5.43 -8.92 -14.07
C ALA A 55 -4.91 -9.75 -12.89
N ALA A 56 -5.44 -9.48 -11.70
CA ALA A 56 -5.15 -10.26 -10.50
C ALA A 56 -6.36 -10.22 -9.57
N SER A 57 -6.65 -11.33 -8.92
CA SER A 57 -7.80 -11.43 -8.02
C SER A 57 -7.56 -12.38 -6.87
N THR A 58 -8.26 -12.14 -5.76
CA THR A 58 -8.30 -13.09 -4.64
C THR A 58 -9.07 -14.38 -4.95
N LEU A 59 -9.57 -14.57 -6.17
CA LEU A 59 -10.16 -15.85 -6.58
C LEU A 59 -9.10 -16.84 -7.07
N GLU A 60 -7.93 -16.34 -7.44
CA GLU A 60 -6.83 -17.19 -7.89
C GLU A 60 -6.23 -17.92 -6.70
N LYS A 61 -6.12 -19.24 -6.82
CA LYS A 61 -5.56 -20.10 -5.76
C LYS A 61 -4.12 -19.73 -5.44
N GLU A 62 -3.35 -19.29 -6.44
CA GLU A 62 -1.97 -18.83 -6.27
C GLU A 62 -1.86 -17.61 -5.34
N ILE A 63 -2.86 -16.72 -5.37
CA ILE A 63 -2.85 -15.47 -4.61
C ILE A 63 -3.51 -15.65 -3.24
N LEU A 64 -4.61 -16.42 -3.18
CA LEU A 64 -5.34 -16.64 -1.94
C LEU A 64 -4.68 -17.72 -1.06
N GLY A 65 -4.01 -18.70 -1.69
CA GLY A 65 -3.49 -19.90 -1.01
C GLY A 65 -4.59 -20.58 -0.19
N ASP A 66 -4.25 -20.94 1.04
CA ASP A 66 -5.17 -21.60 1.99
C ASP A 66 -6.08 -20.63 2.76
N ARG A 67 -6.09 -19.34 2.41
CA ARG A 67 -6.87 -18.35 3.16
C ARG A 67 -8.35 -18.47 2.87
N LYS A 68 -9.14 -18.56 3.93
CA LYS A 68 -10.61 -18.63 3.84
C LYS A 68 -11.27 -17.33 3.38
N HIS A 69 -10.61 -16.17 3.50
CA HIS A 69 -11.21 -14.86 3.22
C HIS A 69 -10.29 -13.99 2.33
N GLY A 70 -10.76 -13.61 1.15
CA GLY A 70 -10.11 -12.64 0.25
C GLY A 70 -10.54 -11.18 0.50
N GLY A 71 -11.22 -10.97 1.64
CA GLY A 71 -11.98 -9.77 1.97
C GLY A 71 -11.23 -8.76 2.82
N ASP A 72 -9.96 -9.02 3.15
CA ASP A 72 -9.17 -8.29 4.15
C ASP A 72 -8.08 -7.41 3.53
N ILE A 73 -7.29 -6.76 4.39
CA ILE A 73 -6.18 -5.88 4.01
C ILE A 73 -5.00 -6.70 3.50
N GLU A 74 -4.73 -7.85 4.12
CA GLU A 74 -3.60 -8.69 3.74
C GLU A 74 -3.79 -9.31 2.35
N ALA A 75 -4.98 -9.80 2.00
CA ALA A 75 -5.26 -10.26 0.64
C ALA A 75 -5.17 -9.12 -0.39
N ALA A 76 -5.50 -7.89 0.00
CA ALA A 76 -5.32 -6.73 -0.89
C ALA A 76 -3.84 -6.43 -1.17
N LYS A 77 -2.94 -6.63 -0.19
CA LYS A 77 -1.50 -6.52 -0.39
C LYS A 77 -0.98 -7.59 -1.35
N LEU A 78 -1.42 -8.84 -1.19
CA LEU A 78 -1.03 -9.94 -2.08
C LEU A 78 -1.46 -9.67 -3.53
N VAL A 79 -2.71 -9.24 -3.73
CA VAL A 79 -3.19 -8.83 -5.07
C VAL A 79 -2.39 -7.66 -5.62
N GLY A 80 -2.02 -6.68 -4.78
CA GLY A 80 -1.21 -5.52 -5.16
C GLY A 80 0.19 -5.89 -5.67
N ARG A 81 0.84 -6.87 -5.03
CA ARG A 81 2.13 -7.40 -5.49
C ARG A 81 1.98 -8.19 -6.79
N ALA A 82 1.03 -9.12 -6.83
CA ALA A 82 0.79 -9.97 -7.99
C ALA A 82 0.44 -9.16 -9.26
N ILE A 83 -0.36 -8.10 -9.15
CA ILE A 83 -0.68 -7.26 -10.31
C ILE A 83 0.52 -6.45 -10.79
N ALA A 84 1.39 -6.00 -9.88
CA ALA A 84 2.60 -5.27 -10.22
C ALA A 84 3.60 -6.16 -10.96
N GLU A 85 3.85 -7.38 -10.46
CA GLU A 85 4.71 -8.36 -11.13
C GLU A 85 4.19 -8.70 -12.54
N ARG A 86 2.88 -8.92 -12.69
CA ARG A 86 2.25 -9.17 -14.00
C ARG A 86 2.32 -7.98 -14.94
N ALA A 87 2.13 -6.77 -14.42
CA ALA A 87 2.24 -5.55 -15.21
C ALA A 87 3.68 -5.32 -15.70
N LEU A 88 4.67 -5.53 -14.83
CA LEU A 88 6.08 -5.42 -15.17
C LEU A 88 6.52 -6.49 -16.17
N ALA A 89 6.02 -7.73 -16.03
CA ALA A 89 6.23 -8.81 -17.00
C ALA A 89 5.64 -8.47 -18.38
N ALA A 90 4.52 -7.74 -18.41
CA ALA A 90 3.94 -7.18 -19.64
C ALA A 90 4.65 -5.91 -20.16
N GLY A 91 5.75 -5.48 -19.53
CA GLY A 91 6.54 -4.30 -19.92
C GLY A 91 5.95 -2.96 -19.47
N ILE A 92 4.93 -2.95 -18.61
CA ILE A 92 4.21 -1.75 -18.18
C ILE A 92 4.81 -1.25 -16.87
N LYS A 93 5.53 -0.12 -16.95
CA LYS A 93 6.19 0.49 -15.78
C LYS A 93 5.34 1.56 -15.08
N GLN A 94 4.53 2.27 -15.84
CA GLN A 94 3.76 3.42 -15.37
C GLN A 94 2.27 3.22 -15.64
N VAL A 95 1.46 3.35 -14.60
CA VAL A 95 0.00 3.25 -14.68
C VAL A 95 -0.65 4.34 -13.86
N VAL A 96 -1.91 4.63 -14.15
CA VAL A 96 -2.70 5.58 -13.37
C VAL A 96 -3.62 4.83 -12.42
N PHE A 97 -3.61 5.17 -11.14
CA PHE A 97 -4.45 4.50 -10.15
C PHE A 97 -5.93 4.92 -10.26
N ASP A 98 -6.82 3.97 -10.57
CA ASP A 98 -8.27 4.13 -10.58
C ASP A 98 -8.90 3.43 -9.35
N ARG A 99 -9.18 4.24 -8.32
CA ARG A 99 -9.90 3.80 -7.10
C ARG A 99 -11.36 3.43 -7.35
N GLY A 100 -11.90 3.67 -8.55
CA GLY A 100 -13.29 3.44 -8.91
C GLY A 100 -14.28 4.23 -8.04
N PRO A 101 -15.42 3.64 -7.66
CA PRO A 101 -16.43 4.30 -6.82
C PRO A 101 -16.05 4.36 -5.33
N TYR A 102 -14.93 3.74 -4.94
CA TYR A 102 -14.53 3.57 -3.54
C TYR A 102 -13.67 4.73 -3.07
N LYS A 103 -13.67 4.97 -1.75
CA LYS A 103 -12.74 5.91 -1.11
C LYS A 103 -11.34 5.26 -1.02
N TYR A 104 -10.30 6.07 -1.07
CA TYR A 104 -8.92 5.60 -0.89
C TYR A 104 -8.66 5.40 0.61
N HIS A 105 -8.92 4.20 1.11
CA HIS A 105 -8.66 3.79 2.49
C HIS A 105 -8.54 2.27 2.60
N GLY A 106 -8.05 1.78 3.74
CA GLY A 106 -8.00 0.35 4.07
C GLY A 106 -7.50 -0.50 2.91
N ARG A 107 -8.32 -1.42 2.44
CA ARG A 107 -8.00 -2.36 1.35
C ARG A 107 -7.55 -1.69 0.05
N VAL A 108 -8.17 -0.57 -0.34
CA VAL A 108 -7.82 0.12 -1.60
C VAL A 108 -6.46 0.80 -1.48
N ALA A 109 -6.16 1.38 -0.31
CA ALA A 109 -4.87 2.00 -0.04
C ALA A 109 -3.76 0.94 0.08
N ALA A 110 -4.03 -0.16 0.80
CA ALA A 110 -3.08 -1.26 0.97
C ALA A 110 -2.69 -1.94 -0.35
N LEU A 111 -3.64 -2.08 -1.29
CA LEU A 111 -3.35 -2.58 -2.63
C LEU A 111 -2.42 -1.63 -3.40
N ALA A 112 -2.71 -0.33 -3.33
CA ALA A 112 -1.90 0.69 -3.98
C ALA A 112 -0.48 0.75 -3.41
N ASP A 113 -0.35 0.71 -2.07
CA ASP A 113 0.94 0.73 -1.40
C ASP A 113 1.75 -0.53 -1.76
N ALA A 114 1.13 -1.72 -1.73
CA ALA A 114 1.80 -2.96 -2.13
C ALA A 114 2.22 -2.98 -3.60
N ALA A 115 1.46 -2.35 -4.50
CA ALA A 115 1.85 -2.20 -5.91
C ALA A 115 3.05 -1.26 -6.10
N ARG A 116 3.12 -0.18 -5.30
CA ARG A 116 4.30 0.71 -5.29
C ARG A 116 5.54 -0.02 -4.79
N ASP A 117 5.42 -0.77 -3.70
CA ASP A 117 6.53 -1.53 -3.11
C ASP A 117 7.09 -2.57 -4.09
N ALA A 118 6.23 -3.13 -4.95
CA ALA A 118 6.61 -4.06 -6.01
C ALA A 118 7.16 -3.37 -7.28
N GLY A 119 7.36 -2.05 -7.26
CA GLY A 119 8.03 -1.31 -8.33
C GLY A 119 7.12 -0.79 -9.46
N LEU A 120 5.79 -0.92 -9.34
CA LEU A 120 4.85 -0.33 -10.29
C LEU A 120 4.61 1.15 -9.96
N ASP A 121 4.94 2.05 -10.89
CA ASP A 121 4.68 3.47 -10.71
C ASP A 121 3.19 3.78 -10.91
N ILE A 122 2.48 3.96 -9.80
CA ILE A 122 1.06 4.35 -9.74
C ILE A 122 0.87 5.83 -9.37
N GLY A 123 1.95 6.63 -9.40
CA GLY A 123 2.00 8.01 -8.92
C GLY A 123 2.24 8.15 -7.41
N PRO A 124 2.61 9.37 -6.97
CA PRO A 124 2.98 9.62 -5.58
C PRO A 124 1.82 9.33 -4.65
N LYS A 125 2.12 8.81 -3.47
CA LYS A 125 1.17 8.87 -2.35
C LYS A 125 0.82 10.35 -2.20
N LYS A 126 -0.46 10.73 -2.25
CA LYS A 126 -0.86 12.10 -1.89
C LYS A 126 -0.40 12.29 -0.45
N VAL A 127 0.78 12.85 -0.30
CA VAL A 127 1.23 13.46 0.94
C VAL A 127 0.26 14.61 1.09
N ILE A 128 -0.68 14.47 2.03
CA ILE A 128 -1.20 15.66 2.66
C ILE A 128 0.05 16.23 3.31
N GLU A 129 0.50 17.40 2.87
CA GLU A 129 1.66 18.07 3.43
C GLU A 129 1.45 18.18 4.95
N GLU A 130 2.12 17.30 5.69
CA GLU A 130 2.71 17.61 6.97
C GLU A 130 4.18 17.24 6.82
N GLU A 131 5.02 18.27 6.77
CA GLU A 131 6.37 18.21 7.31
C GLU A 131 6.31 17.62 8.73
N ALA A 132 6.49 16.30 8.88
CA ALA A 132 6.65 15.67 10.18
C ALA A 132 7.36 14.32 10.05
N ALA A 133 8.64 14.32 9.67
CA ALA A 133 9.69 13.45 10.24
C ALA A 133 11.05 13.59 9.52
N GLU A 134 11.55 14.82 9.33
CA GLU A 134 12.99 15.06 9.24
C GLU A 134 13.40 15.98 10.39
N LYS A 135 13.37 15.43 11.61
CA LYS A 135 14.22 15.78 12.78
C LYS A 135 13.74 14.99 13.99
N ALA A 136 14.36 13.84 14.22
CA ALA A 136 14.55 13.33 15.58
C ALA A 136 15.86 12.52 15.58
N PRO A 137 16.93 13.00 16.23
CA PRO A 137 18.12 12.19 16.40
C PRO A 137 17.80 10.99 17.29
N ALA A 138 18.49 9.88 16.99
CA ALA A 138 18.47 8.64 17.72
C ALA A 138 18.43 8.84 19.24
N LYS A 139 17.44 8.25 19.91
CA LYS A 139 17.59 7.85 21.31
C LYS A 139 17.88 6.36 21.30
N GLU A 140 19.16 6.01 21.14
CA GLU A 140 19.68 4.73 21.59
C GLU A 140 19.29 4.57 23.06
N LYS A 141 18.27 3.74 23.31
CA LYS A 141 17.97 3.29 24.66
C LYS A 141 19.14 2.39 25.05
N LYS A 142 20.11 2.95 25.80
CA LYS A 142 21.16 2.17 26.45
C LYS A 142 20.53 0.92 27.05
N THR A 143 20.95 -0.23 26.56
CA THR A 143 20.41 -1.51 27.04
C THR A 143 20.76 -1.64 28.53
N LYS A 144 19.95 -2.36 29.30
CA LYS A 144 20.18 -2.54 30.76
C LYS A 144 21.61 -3.03 31.07
N VAL A 145 22.24 -3.74 30.14
CA VAL A 145 23.60 -4.27 30.23
C VAL A 145 24.65 -3.15 30.20
N GLU A 146 24.51 -2.14 29.33
CA GLU A 146 25.45 -1.01 29.24
C GLU A 146 25.38 -0.09 30.46
N LYS A 147 24.17 0.14 31.00
CA LYS A 147 24.02 0.90 32.26
C LYS A 147 24.65 0.16 33.45
N ALA A 148 24.60 -1.18 33.46
CA ALA A 148 25.23 -1.99 34.51
C ALA A 148 26.77 -1.90 34.43
N LEU A 149 27.35 -2.04 33.22
CA LEU A 149 28.79 -1.90 33.00
C LEU A 149 29.31 -0.51 33.38
N GLN A 150 28.58 0.55 33.04
CA GLN A 150 28.95 1.92 33.45
C GLN A 150 28.96 2.12 34.97
N LYS A 151 28.03 1.47 35.69
CA LYS A 151 27.96 1.55 37.15
C LYS A 151 29.08 0.75 37.83
N MET A 152 29.46 -0.40 37.26
CA MET A 152 30.57 -1.20 37.77
C MET A 152 31.93 -0.52 37.53
N ALA A 153 32.13 0.12 36.39
CA ALA A 153 33.34 0.89 36.11
C ALA A 153 33.50 2.13 37.03
N ALA A 154 32.39 2.81 37.35
CA ALA A 154 32.40 3.92 38.30
C ALA A 154 32.75 3.46 39.73
N ALA A 155 32.26 2.29 40.17
CA ALA A 155 32.59 1.73 41.48
C ALA A 155 34.09 1.36 41.60
N GLN A 156 34.69 0.81 40.55
CA GLN A 156 36.12 0.44 40.54
C GLN A 156 37.04 1.66 40.55
N SER A 157 36.65 2.77 39.91
CA SER A 157 37.44 4.01 39.92
C SER A 157 37.35 4.78 41.25
N ALA A 158 36.28 4.62 42.02
CA ALA A 158 36.15 5.18 43.37
C ALA A 158 37.07 4.47 44.39
N GLN A 159 37.20 3.16 44.30
CA GLN A 159 38.11 2.39 45.18
C GLN A 159 39.59 2.68 44.90
N LYS A 160 39.96 3.04 43.66
CA LYS A 160 41.35 3.41 43.31
C LYS A 160 41.75 4.82 43.73
N LYS A 161 40.80 5.73 44.00
CA LYS A 161 41.07 7.12 44.44
C LYS A 161 41.08 7.31 45.97
N GLY A 162 40.69 6.29 46.74
CA GLY A 162 40.72 6.30 48.20
C GLY A 162 42.04 5.83 48.84
N GLY A 163 43.07 5.53 48.04
CA GLY A 163 44.33 4.96 48.54
C GLY A 163 45.57 5.63 47.94
N LYS A 164 45.76 6.92 48.20
CA LYS A 164 47.07 7.59 48.18
C LYS A 164 47.07 8.74 49.19
N LYS A 165 47.29 8.39 50.45
CA LYS A 165 48.12 9.14 51.40
C LYS A 165 49.05 8.12 52.05
#